data_AF-A0AAD0LFJ8-F1
#
_entry.id   AF-A0AAD0LFJ8-F1
#
_cell.length_a   1.000
_cell.length_b   1.000
_cell.length_c   1.000
_cell.angle_alpha   90.00
_cell.angle_beta   90.00
_cell.angle_gamma   90.00
#
_symmetry.space_group_name_H-M   'P 1'
#
loop_
_entity.id
_entity.type
_entity.pdbx_description
1 polymer ?
#
loop_
_entity_poly.entity_id
_entity_poly.type
_entity_poly.pdbx_seq_one_letter_code
_entity_poly.pdbx_strand_id
1 'polypeptide(L)' 'MRNHGGVVRSSAEGIPQPWMDELNDQMAMISDPEGRSAVMTEMAISAHRRQDIGAGALAEMLELAEAARLWAHAEREAE' A
#
# COMPACT_ATOMS: atom_id res chain seq x y z
N MET A 1 -31.99 3.49 14.70
CA MET A 1 -31.28 2.21 14.94
C MET A 1 -31.42 1.35 13.69
N ARG A 2 -30.37 1.22 12.88
CA ARG A 2 -30.31 0.24 11.78
C ARG A 2 -28.99 -0.51 11.89
N ASN A 3 -29.14 -1.80 12.22
CA ASN A 3 -28.12 -2.83 12.22
C ASN A 3 -27.24 -2.73 10.97
N HIS A 4 -25.94 -2.54 11.18
CA HIS A 4 -24.94 -2.90 10.18
C HIS A 4 -24.38 -4.25 10.64
N GLY A 5 -24.97 -5.31 10.10
CA GLY A 5 -24.41 -6.65 10.21
C GLY A 5 -23.00 -6.64 9.64
N GLY A 6 -22.08 -7.28 10.35
CA GLY A 6 -20.69 -7.41 9.96
C GLY A 6 -20.57 -8.13 8.63
N VAL A 7 -20.35 -7.36 7.57
CA VAL A 7 -19.68 -7.84 6.38
C VAL A 7 -18.23 -7.44 6.59
N VAL A 8 -17.38 -8.40 6.93
CA VAL A 8 -15.93 -8.23 6.78
C VAL A 8 -15.71 -8.16 5.27
N ARG A 9 -15.81 -6.96 4.70
CA ARG A 9 -15.33 -6.69 3.34
C ARG A 9 -13.83 -6.96 3.36
N SER A 10 -13.31 -7.71 2.38
CA SER A 10 -11.86 -7.86 2.20
C SER A 10 -11.23 -6.47 2.25
N SER A 11 -10.18 -6.28 3.05
CA SER A 11 -9.62 -4.95 3.29
C SER A 11 -8.95 -4.33 2.04
N ALA A 12 -8.82 -5.11 0.95
CA ALA A 12 -8.35 -4.65 -0.36
C ALA A 12 -9.43 -3.95 -1.22
N GLU A 13 -10.72 -4.03 -0.85
CA GLU A 13 -11.77 -3.28 -1.57
C GLU A 13 -11.58 -1.77 -1.33
N GLY A 14 -11.12 -1.06 -2.37
CA GLY A 14 -10.99 0.40 -2.35
C GLY A 14 -9.55 0.93 -2.31
N ILE A 15 -8.53 0.10 -2.54
CA ILE A 15 -7.16 0.60 -2.72
C ILE A 15 -7.11 1.51 -3.97
N PRO A 16 -6.59 2.75 -3.87
CA PRO A 16 -6.50 3.67 -5.00
C PRO A 16 -5.59 3.12 -6.11
N GLN A 17 -6.08 3.13 -7.35
CA GLN A 17 -5.29 2.67 -8.51
C GLN A 17 -3.91 3.35 -8.64
N PRO A 18 -3.76 4.67 -8.43
CA PRO A 18 -2.44 5.30 -8.49
C PRO A 18 -1.42 4.70 -7.52
N TRP A 19 -1.87 4.20 -6.37
CA TRP A 19 -1.00 3.54 -5.40
C TRP A 19 -0.60 2.13 -5.88
N MET A 20 -1.53 1.40 -6.53
CA MET A 20 -1.22 0.12 -7.17
C MET A 20 -0.23 0.27 -8.32
N ASP A 21 -0.32 1.37 -9.09
CA ASP A 21 0.60 1.64 -10.19
C ASP A 21 2.04 1.82 -9.69
N GLU A 22 2.23 2.49 -8.54
CA GLU A 22 3.52 2.60 -7.86
C GLU A 22 4.06 1.24 -7.38
N LEU A 23 3.20 0.39 -6.79
CA LEU A 23 3.59 -0.96 -6.37
C LEU A 23 4.00 -1.84 -7.57
N ASN A 24 3.32 -1.68 -8.71
CA ASN A 24 3.57 -2.46 -9.92
C ASN A 24 4.81 -1.99 -10.70
N ASP A 25 5.35 -0.81 -10.42
CA ASP A 25 6.62 -0.34 -10.98
C ASP A 25 7.82 -0.99 -10.25
N GLN A 26 7.99 -2.29 -10.52
CA GLN A 26 9.03 -3.13 -9.92
C GLN A 26 10.44 -2.58 -10.17
N MET A 27 10.70 -2.06 -11.37
CA MET A 27 12.02 -1.51 -11.71
C MET A 27 12.35 -0.28 -10.87
N ALA A 28 11.40 0.63 -10.69
CA ALA A 28 11.62 1.77 -9.83
C ALA A 28 11.70 1.38 -8.35
N MET A 29 10.94 0.37 -7.92
CA MET A 29 11.02 -0.18 -6.56
C MET A 29 12.39 -0.78 -6.25
N ILE A 30 12.97 -1.54 -7.18
CA ILE A 30 14.34 -2.09 -7.06
C ILE A 30 15.38 -0.95 -7.06
N SER A 31 15.21 0.06 -7.91
CA SER A 31 16.17 1.16 -8.03
C SER A 31 16.24 2.07 -6.79
N ASP A 32 15.13 2.31 -6.11
CA ASP A 32 15.05 3.14 -4.90
C ASP A 32 14.01 2.59 -3.91
N PRO A 33 14.33 1.51 -3.17
CA PRO A 33 13.37 0.84 -2.29
C PRO A 33 12.86 1.75 -1.16
N GLU A 34 13.77 2.53 -0.57
CA GLU A 34 13.45 3.42 0.55
C GLU A 34 12.59 4.60 0.10
N GLY A 35 12.96 5.25 -1.01
CA GLY A 35 12.19 6.39 -1.54
C GLY A 35 10.81 5.97 -2.01
N ARG A 36 10.69 4.85 -2.73
CA ARG A 36 9.39 4.36 -3.22
C ARG A 36 8.47 3.92 -2.10
N SER A 37 8.99 3.20 -1.09
CA SER A 37 8.19 2.81 0.07
C SER A 37 7.69 4.02 0.88
N ALA A 38 8.51 5.07 1.02
CA ALA A 38 8.10 6.32 1.66
C ALA A 38 6.98 7.04 0.88
N VAL A 39 7.08 7.10 -0.46
CA VAL A 39 6.02 7.66 -1.32
C VAL A 39 4.72 6.88 -1.16
N MET A 40 4.77 5.56 -1.24
CA MET A 40 3.60 4.70 -1.06
C MET A 40 2.95 4.85 0.32
N THR A 41 3.77 5.00 1.37
CA THR A 41 3.32 5.27 2.73
C THR A 41 2.58 6.60 2.82
N GLU A 42 3.14 7.67 2.26
CA GLU A 42 2.50 8.99 2.27
C GLU A 42 1.20 8.98 1.46
N MET A 43 1.16 8.30 0.31
CA MET A 43 -0.04 8.14 -0.49
C MET A 43 -1.16 7.43 0.29
N ALA A 44 -0.84 6.37 1.03
CA ALA A 44 -1.79 5.64 1.87
C ALA A 44 -2.34 6.53 3.00
N ILE A 45 -1.45 7.22 3.73
CA ILE A 45 -1.84 8.14 4.81
C ILE A 45 -2.69 9.28 4.27
N SER A 46 -2.30 9.87 3.14
CA SER A 46 -3.04 10.96 2.49
C SER A 46 -4.42 10.50 2.01
N ALA A 47 -4.56 9.31 1.45
CA ALA A 47 -5.84 8.73 1.07
C ALA A 47 -6.75 8.49 2.29
N HIS A 48 -6.19 7.95 3.38
CA HIS A 48 -6.96 7.74 4.61
C HIS A 48 -7.40 9.06 5.25
N ARG A 49 -6.52 10.07 5.25
CA ARG A 49 -6.84 11.42 5.76
C ARG A 49 -7.95 12.10 4.96
N ARG A 50 -8.05 11.85 3.65
CA ARG A 50 -9.17 12.30 2.81
C ARG A 50 -10.43 11.46 2.97
N GLN A 51 -10.37 10.39 3.77
CA GLN A 51 -11.43 9.40 3.94
C GLN A 51 -11.76 8.62 2.65
N ASP A 52 -10.83 8.57 1.69
CA ASP A 52 -10.97 7.79 0.47
C ASP A 52 -10.91 6.28 0.78
N ILE A 53 -10.18 5.91 1.85
CA ILE A 53 -9.99 4.52 2.30
C ILE A 53 -10.22 4.39 3.81
N GLY A 54 -10.66 3.20 4.22
CA GLY A 54 -10.82 2.83 5.63
C GLY A 54 -9.49 2.43 6.30
N ALA A 55 -9.51 2.28 7.63
CA ALA A 55 -8.33 1.90 8.40
C ALA A 55 -7.77 0.51 8.03
N GLY A 56 -8.61 -0.44 7.60
CA GLY A 56 -8.17 -1.75 7.12
C GLY A 56 -7.36 -1.66 5.83
N ALA A 57 -7.85 -0.90 4.84
CA ALA A 57 -7.12 -0.66 3.59
C ALA A 57 -5.83 0.14 3.84
N LEU A 58 -5.84 1.09 4.78
CA LEU A 58 -4.61 1.78 5.19
C LEU A 58 -3.58 0.78 5.73
N ALA A 59 -3.97 -0.12 6.65
CA ALA A 59 -3.06 -1.12 7.20
C ALA A 59 -2.47 -2.01 6.11
N GLU A 60 -3.30 -2.54 5.20
CA GLU A 60 -2.83 -3.36 4.08
C GLU A 60 -1.86 -2.59 3.16
N MET A 61 -2.15 -1.33 2.83
CA MET A 61 -1.25 -0.52 2.01
C MET A 61 0.10 -0.27 2.69
N LEU A 62 0.12 -0.04 4.01
CA LEU A 62 1.39 0.12 4.74
C LEU A 62 2.19 -1.18 4.82
N GLU A 63 1.51 -2.31 5.07
CA GLU A 63 2.14 -3.63 5.09
C GLU A 63 2.73 -4.01 3.73
N LEU A 64 1.99 -3.76 2.64
CA LEU A 64 2.45 -4.01 1.28
C LEU A 64 3.61 -3.08 0.88
N ALA A 65 3.60 -1.81 1.28
CA ALA A 65 4.70 -0.88 1.01
C ALA A 65 6.00 -1.31 1.70
N GLU A 66 5.91 -1.87 2.90
CA GLU A 66 7.07 -2.43 3.60
C GLU A 66 7.51 -3.76 2.99
N ALA A 67 6.58 -4.65 2.64
CA ALA A 67 6.89 -5.90 1.96
C ALA A 67 7.60 -5.68 0.62
N ALA A 68 7.15 -4.69 -0.16
CA ALA A 68 7.80 -4.29 -1.42
C ALA A 68 9.23 -3.78 -1.20
N ARG A 69 9.46 -2.97 -0.15
CA ARG A 69 10.80 -2.50 0.24
C ARG A 69 11.74 -3.65 0.55
N LEU A 70 11.28 -4.61 1.36
CA LEU A 70 12.06 -5.78 1.76
C LEU A 70 12.36 -6.69 0.57
N TRP A 71 11.38 -6.92 -0.32
CA TRP A 71 11.58 -7.66 -1.56
C TRP A 71 12.63 -6.99 -2.45
N ALA A 72 12.54 -5.67 -2.65
CA ALA A 72 13.47 -4.94 -3.49
C ALA A 72 14.90 -4.94 -2.95
N HIS A 73 15.09 -4.88 -1.62
CA HIS A 73 16.41 -5.12 -1.04
C HIS A 73 16.91 -6.53 -1.32
N ALA A 74 16.07 -7.55 -1.16
CA ALA A 74 16.48 -8.93 -1.46
C ALA A 74 16.85 -9.12 -2.94
N GLU A 75 16.16 -8.46 -3.87
CA GLU A 75 16.46 -8.51 -5.30
C GLU A 75 17.83 -7.87 -5.62
N ARG A 76 18.14 -6.72 -5.00
CA ARG A 76 19.45 -6.04 -5.18
C ARG A 76 20.63 -6.85 -4.66
N GLU A 77 20.42 -7.67 -3.64
CA GLU A 77 21.45 -8.56 -3.10
C GLU A 77 21.61 -9.84 -3.93
N ALA A 78 20.66 -10.16 -4.81
CA ALA A 78 20.68 -11.33 -5.68
C ALA A 78 21.37 -11.07 -7.04
N GLU A 79 21.62 -9.79 -7.39
CA GLU A 79 22.44 -9.36 -8.54
C GLU A 79 23.95 -9.39 -8.24
#